data_AF-A0A7X4GI30-F1
#
_entry.id   AF-A0A7X4GI30-F1
#
_cell.length_a   1.000
_cell.length_b   1.000
_cell.length_c   1.000
_cell.angle_alpha   90.00
_cell.angle_beta   90.00
_cell.angle_gamma   90.00
#
_symmetry.space_group_name_H-M   'P 1'
#
loop_
_entity.id
_entity.type
_entity.pdbx_description
1 polymer ?
#
loop_
_entity_poly.entity_id
_entity_poly.type
_entity_poly.pdbx_seq_one_letter_code
_entity_poly.pdbx_strand_id
1 'polypeptide(L)'
;MRRVMVGTLVAASMLATPAMAGQQDKAITNRDPDAMDVAKTPIDDLNVGRDGEIPPLLVSATAQPYDLKGLGKCRQLAGAIQELDEVLGPDIDLPASERDRISAGRVGKWVVASFIPFRGIIREVSGANAQDRKVNAAIQAGLTRRGFLKGVGAAKGCRYPASPATEQVVQAHVEKMDSGKSKKKSDKGELAFKSEPDAQQPAPKK
;
A
#
# COMPACT_ATOMS: atom_id res chain seq x y z
N MET A 1 -8.12 68.39 -4.38
CA MET A 1 -7.11 69.33 -4.92
C MET A 1 -5.77 68.64 -4.74
N ARG A 2 -4.95 68.32 -5.74
CA ARG A 2 -4.41 69.14 -6.83
C ARG A 2 -3.70 68.19 -7.83
N ARG A 3 -3.94 68.40 -9.12
CA ARG A 3 -3.29 67.72 -10.27
C ARG A 3 -1.89 68.30 -10.54
N VAL A 4 -1.11 67.59 -11.38
CA VAL A 4 -0.15 68.02 -12.46
C VAL A 4 0.95 66.93 -12.57
N MET A 5 0.94 66.06 -13.63
CA MET A 5 1.64 66.13 -14.94
C MET A 5 3.19 66.09 -14.87
N VAL A 6 4.03 65.51 -15.76
CA VAL A 6 4.02 64.70 -17.00
C VAL A 6 5.51 64.40 -17.30
N GLY A 7 5.83 63.28 -18.00
CA GLY A 7 7.03 63.12 -18.86
C GLY A 7 7.96 61.95 -18.45
N THR A 8 8.53 61.10 -19.32
CA THR A 8 8.62 61.01 -20.78
C THR A 8 9.14 59.61 -21.17
N LEU A 9 8.54 59.02 -22.22
CA LEU A 9 9.08 58.11 -23.26
C LEU A 9 10.47 57.45 -23.10
N VAL A 10 10.53 56.10 -23.15
CA VAL A 10 11.45 55.35 -24.02
C VAL A 10 10.71 54.13 -24.59
N ALA A 11 10.73 54.02 -25.92
CA ALA A 11 10.17 52.95 -26.72
C ALA A 11 11.10 51.73 -26.76
N ALA A 12 10.51 50.52 -26.75
CA ALA A 12 11.19 49.30 -27.19
C ALA A 12 10.15 48.35 -27.81
N SER A 13 9.89 48.57 -29.10
CA SER A 13 9.18 47.66 -29.99
C SER A 13 10.13 46.56 -30.46
N MET A 14 9.88 45.30 -30.08
CA MET A 14 10.39 44.13 -30.80
C MET A 14 9.21 43.37 -31.41
N LEU A 15 9.18 43.38 -32.74
CA LEU A 15 8.27 42.64 -33.60
C LEU A 15 8.61 41.14 -33.52
N ALA A 16 7.66 40.31 -33.09
CA ALA A 16 7.74 38.86 -33.26
C ALA A 16 7.04 38.49 -34.58
N THR A 17 7.82 38.20 -35.61
CA THR A 17 7.38 37.60 -36.87
C THR A 17 7.06 36.11 -36.67
N PRO A 18 5.94 35.58 -37.19
CA PRO A 18 5.73 34.14 -37.28
C PRO A 18 6.54 33.61 -38.46
N ALA A 19 7.59 32.84 -38.19
CA ALA A 19 8.29 32.10 -39.23
C ALA A 19 7.42 30.90 -39.65
N MET A 20 6.95 30.95 -40.90
CA MET A 20 6.41 29.83 -41.65
C MET A 20 7.43 28.68 -41.67
N ALA A 21 7.11 27.56 -41.03
CA ALA A 21 7.82 26.30 -41.27
C ALA A 21 7.15 25.62 -42.47
N GLY A 22 7.89 25.59 -43.59
CA GLY A 22 7.47 24.99 -44.84
C GLY A 22 7.31 23.48 -44.75
N GLN A 23 6.22 23.03 -45.36
CA GLN A 23 5.95 21.67 -45.80
C GLN A 23 7.16 21.09 -46.56
N GLN A 24 7.67 19.95 -46.11
CA GLN A 24 8.46 19.06 -46.98
C GLN A 24 7.79 17.69 -46.99
N ASP A 25 7.06 17.47 -48.07
CA ASP A 25 6.64 16.16 -48.56
C ASP A 25 7.87 15.27 -48.75
N LYS A 26 7.94 14.17 -47.99
CA LYS A 26 8.64 12.98 -48.42
C LYS A 26 7.66 11.83 -48.52
N ALA A 27 7.58 11.32 -49.74
CA ALA A 27 6.72 10.25 -50.18
C ALA A 27 6.84 9.01 -49.29
N ILE A 28 5.69 8.56 -48.80
CA ILE A 28 5.49 7.27 -48.14
C ILE A 28 5.55 6.21 -49.23
N THR A 29 6.67 5.47 -49.29
CA THR A 29 6.70 4.21 -50.02
C THR A 29 5.93 3.17 -49.22
N ASN A 30 4.89 2.63 -49.87
CA ASN A 30 4.13 1.44 -49.54
C ASN A 30 4.73 0.53 -48.45
N ARG A 31 3.97 0.36 -47.37
CA ARG A 31 3.89 -0.91 -46.65
C ARG A 31 2.44 -1.12 -46.26
N ASP A 32 1.90 -2.24 -46.71
CA ASP A 32 0.51 -2.68 -46.54
C ASP A 32 0.00 -2.49 -45.10
N PRO A 33 -1.28 -2.10 -44.91
CA PRO A 33 -1.91 -2.13 -43.61
C PRO A 33 -2.19 -3.59 -43.26
N ASP A 34 -1.40 -4.17 -42.36
CA ASP A 34 -1.86 -5.32 -41.59
C ASP A 34 -3.03 -4.86 -40.72
N ALA A 35 -4.22 -4.96 -41.29
CA ALA A 35 -5.50 -4.75 -40.64
C ALA A 35 -5.85 -5.97 -39.77
N MET A 36 -5.12 -6.17 -38.66
CA MET A 36 -5.52 -7.07 -37.57
C MET A 36 -4.88 -6.63 -36.25
N ASP A 37 -5.18 -5.42 -35.76
CA ASP A 37 -5.00 -5.15 -34.32
C ASP A 37 -5.88 -4.00 -33.81
N VAL A 38 -7.20 -4.16 -33.90
CA VAL A 38 -8.14 -3.27 -33.20
C VAL A 38 -9.34 -4.09 -32.71
N ALA A 39 -9.14 -4.90 -31.65
CA ALA A 39 -10.24 -5.39 -30.81
C ALA A 39 -9.76 -6.12 -29.55
N LYS A 40 -8.81 -5.56 -28.79
CA LYS A 40 -8.55 -6.02 -27.40
C LYS A 40 -8.20 -4.86 -26.48
N THR A 41 -9.07 -3.86 -26.43
CA THR A 41 -9.16 -3.03 -25.23
C THR A 41 -9.83 -3.89 -24.16
N PRO A 42 -9.19 -4.16 -23.00
CA PRO A 42 -9.86 -4.88 -21.93
C PRO A 42 -11.11 -4.10 -21.52
N ILE A 43 -12.26 -4.76 -21.46
CA ILE A 43 -13.50 -4.24 -20.85
C ILE A 43 -13.32 -4.25 -19.31
N ASP A 44 -12.23 -3.67 -18.82
CA ASP A 44 -12.01 -3.41 -17.40
C ASP A 44 -12.55 -2.02 -17.00
N ASP A 45 -13.08 -1.26 -17.97
CA ASP A 45 -13.60 0.10 -17.80
C ASP A 45 -15.05 0.16 -17.31
N LEU A 46 -15.64 -0.98 -16.95
CA LEU A 46 -16.94 -1.01 -16.28
C LEU A 46 -16.73 -1.51 -14.86
N ASN A 47 -16.72 -0.57 -13.92
CA ASN A 47 -16.51 -0.69 -12.48
C ASN A 47 -17.55 -1.59 -11.74
N VAL A 48 -18.15 -2.56 -12.41
CA VAL A 48 -19.16 -3.50 -11.91
C VAL A 48 -18.45 -4.80 -11.56
N GLY A 49 -18.07 -4.94 -10.29
CA GLY A 49 -17.45 -6.17 -9.78
C GLY A 49 -16.42 -5.96 -8.66
N ARG A 50 -15.92 -4.74 -8.48
CA ARG A 50 -14.93 -4.44 -7.43
C ARG A 50 -15.53 -4.12 -6.06
N ASP A 51 -16.85 -3.93 -5.95
CA ASP A 51 -17.51 -3.82 -4.63
C ASP A 51 -17.42 -5.14 -3.82
N GLY A 52 -17.18 -6.28 -4.50
CA GLY A 52 -16.81 -7.55 -3.85
C GLY A 52 -15.35 -7.65 -3.40
N GLU A 53 -14.53 -6.63 -3.66
CA GLU A 53 -13.11 -6.59 -3.27
C GLU A 53 -12.91 -6.00 -1.86
N ILE A 54 -13.86 -5.21 -1.35
CA ILE A 54 -13.78 -4.64 -0.01
C ILE A 54 -14.30 -5.68 1.01
N PRO A 55 -13.48 -6.10 1.99
CA PRO A 55 -13.93 -7.01 3.04
C PRO A 55 -15.16 -6.46 3.78
N PRO A 56 -16.20 -7.28 4.04
CA PRO A 56 -17.43 -6.83 4.71
C PRO A 56 -17.19 -6.15 6.06
N LEU A 57 -16.13 -6.55 6.76
CA LEU A 57 -15.70 -5.94 8.02
C LEU A 57 -15.29 -4.47 7.85
N LEU A 58 -14.68 -4.09 6.72
CA LEU A 58 -14.31 -2.70 6.45
C LEU A 58 -15.51 -1.87 5.97
N VAL A 59 -16.47 -2.51 5.30
CA VAL A 59 -17.76 -1.87 4.97
C VAL A 59 -18.52 -1.52 6.24
N SER A 60 -18.61 -2.45 7.20
CA SER A 60 -19.26 -2.18 8.49
C SER A 60 -18.51 -1.12 9.30
N ALA A 61 -17.17 -1.14 9.29
CA ALA A 61 -16.35 -0.10 9.90
C ALA A 61 -16.58 1.29 9.27
N THR A 62 -16.88 1.37 7.98
CA THR A 62 -17.22 2.64 7.30
C THR A 62 -18.55 3.20 7.80
N ALA A 63 -19.55 2.33 7.98
CA ALA A 63 -20.86 2.76 8.47
C ALA A 63 -20.86 3.11 9.97
N GLN A 64 -20.10 2.37 10.78
CA GLN A 64 -20.12 2.46 12.23
C GLN A 64 -18.71 2.36 12.84
N PRO A 65 -17.82 3.34 12.60
CA PRO A 65 -16.42 3.27 13.02
C PRO A 65 -16.25 3.26 14.54
N TYR A 66 -17.20 3.81 15.30
CA TYR A 66 -17.13 3.97 16.76
C TYR A 66 -18.13 3.11 17.54
N ASP A 67 -18.81 2.15 16.88
CA ASP A 67 -19.79 1.30 17.58
C ASP A 67 -19.14 0.33 18.56
N LEU A 68 -19.73 0.26 19.76
CA LEU A 68 -19.33 -0.58 20.89
C LEU A 68 -20.38 -1.65 21.24
N LYS A 69 -21.44 -1.80 20.43
CA LYS A 69 -22.50 -2.78 20.68
C LYS A 69 -21.90 -4.18 20.81
N GLY A 70 -22.15 -4.81 21.95
CA GLY A 70 -21.63 -6.15 22.25
C GLY A 70 -20.15 -6.22 22.64
N LEU A 71 -19.44 -5.09 22.75
CA LEU A 71 -18.00 -5.00 23.06
C LEU A 71 -17.74 -4.53 24.51
N GLY A 72 -18.50 -5.07 25.47
CA GLY A 72 -18.42 -4.65 26.87
C GLY A 72 -17.18 -5.15 27.62
N LYS A 73 -16.69 -6.35 27.25
CA LYS A 73 -15.61 -7.07 27.93
C LYS A 73 -14.30 -7.00 27.15
N CYS A 74 -13.16 -7.02 27.83
CA CYS A 74 -11.84 -7.00 27.18
C CYS A 74 -11.63 -8.13 26.15
N ARG A 75 -12.18 -9.33 26.40
CA ARG A 75 -12.13 -10.44 25.42
C ARG A 75 -12.89 -10.14 24.13
N GLN A 76 -14.00 -9.42 24.22
CA GLN A 76 -14.80 -9.03 23.04
C GLN A 76 -14.08 -7.95 22.24
N LEU A 77 -13.47 -6.97 22.93
CA LEU A 77 -12.61 -5.97 22.29
C LEU A 77 -11.40 -6.62 21.60
N ALA A 78 -10.72 -7.55 22.27
CA ALA A 78 -9.60 -8.30 21.69
C ALA A 78 -9.99 -9.04 20.41
N GLY A 79 -11.12 -9.75 20.43
CA GLY A 79 -11.63 -10.47 19.25
C GLY A 79 -11.92 -9.52 18.08
N ALA A 80 -12.65 -8.42 18.34
CA ALA A 80 -12.96 -7.43 17.30
C ALA A 80 -11.71 -6.75 16.72
N ILE A 81 -10.68 -6.50 17.54
CA ILE A 81 -9.40 -5.95 17.08
C ILE A 81 -8.64 -7.00 16.24
N GLN A 82 -8.66 -8.27 16.65
CA GLN A 82 -8.00 -9.33 15.92
C GLN A 82 -8.63 -9.59 14.54
N GLU A 83 -9.96 -9.54 14.44
CA GLU A 83 -10.67 -9.60 13.15
C GLU A 83 -10.23 -8.45 12.22
N LEU A 84 -10.03 -7.25 12.77
CA LEU A 84 -9.49 -6.11 12.00
C LEU A 84 -8.03 -6.33 11.60
N ASP A 85 -7.19 -6.89 12.47
CA ASP A 85 -5.78 -7.18 12.17
C ASP A 85 -5.60 -8.29 11.12
N GLU A 86 -6.53 -9.25 11.05
CA GLU A 86 -6.52 -10.28 9.99
C GLU A 86 -6.74 -9.67 8.60
N VAL A 87 -7.54 -8.61 8.53
CA VAL A 87 -7.87 -7.92 7.28
C VAL A 87 -6.87 -6.81 6.94
N LEU A 88 -6.51 -5.98 7.93
CA LEU A 88 -5.66 -4.80 7.76
C LEU A 88 -4.17 -5.12 7.90
N GLY A 89 -3.83 -6.30 8.41
CA GLY A 89 -2.48 -6.67 8.79
C GLY A 89 -2.08 -6.09 10.16
N PRO A 90 -0.81 -6.33 10.57
CA PRO A 90 -0.31 -5.94 11.87
C PRO A 90 -0.38 -4.42 12.09
N ASP A 91 -0.69 -4.02 13.32
CA ASP A 91 -0.84 -2.60 13.65
C ASP A 91 0.49 -1.85 13.75
N ILE A 92 0.41 -0.52 13.69
CA ILE A 92 1.56 0.40 13.70
C ILE A 92 2.35 0.38 15.01
N ASP A 93 1.75 -0.15 16.08
CA ASP A 93 2.37 -0.29 17.40
C ASP A 93 3.34 -1.49 17.48
N LEU A 94 3.37 -2.35 16.47
CA LEU A 94 4.36 -3.42 16.31
C LEU A 94 5.58 -2.94 15.50
N PRO A 95 6.78 -3.53 15.68
CA PRO A 95 7.98 -3.09 14.97
C PRO A 95 7.84 -3.27 13.46
N ALA A 96 8.42 -2.36 12.67
CA ALA A 96 8.31 -2.37 11.20
C ALA A 96 8.75 -3.71 10.58
N SER A 97 9.78 -4.32 11.15
CA SER A 97 10.28 -5.63 10.70
C SER A 97 9.28 -6.79 10.86
N GLU A 98 8.23 -6.64 11.68
CA GLU A 98 7.15 -7.62 11.82
C GLU A 98 6.06 -7.36 10.80
N ARG A 99 5.70 -6.08 10.63
CA ARG A 99 4.74 -5.64 9.62
C ARG A 99 5.20 -6.06 8.22
N ASP A 100 6.49 -5.89 7.92
CA ASP A 100 7.08 -6.26 6.63
C ASP A 100 7.10 -7.78 6.40
N ARG A 101 7.42 -8.58 7.43
CA ARG A 101 7.45 -10.04 7.33
C ARG A 101 6.07 -10.65 7.15
N ILE A 102 5.08 -10.21 7.92
CA ILE A 102 3.71 -10.72 7.82
C ILE A 102 3.11 -10.31 6.46
N SER A 103 3.39 -9.08 6.00
CA SER A 103 2.98 -8.62 4.67
C SER A 103 3.60 -9.46 3.55
N ALA A 104 4.91 -9.80 3.65
CA ALA A 104 5.59 -10.63 2.66
C ALA A 104 5.13 -12.11 2.65
N GLY A 105 4.60 -12.63 3.77
CA GLY A 105 4.17 -14.03 3.90
C GLY A 105 2.67 -14.28 3.70
N ARG A 106 1.82 -13.25 3.82
CA ARG A 106 0.34 -13.42 3.82
C ARG A 106 -0.37 -12.62 2.73
N VAL A 107 0.30 -11.69 2.05
CA VAL A 107 -0.37 -10.70 1.20
C VAL A 107 0.19 -10.69 -0.22
N GLY A 108 -0.44 -11.46 -1.11
CA GLY A 108 -0.18 -11.43 -2.55
C GLY A 108 -0.84 -10.27 -3.32
N LYS A 109 -1.51 -9.31 -2.67
CA LYS A 109 -2.21 -8.23 -3.43
C LYS A 109 -2.44 -6.87 -2.74
N TRP A 110 -2.09 -6.69 -1.46
CA TRP A 110 -2.27 -5.43 -0.72
C TRP A 110 -1.00 -5.01 0.04
N VAL A 111 0.15 -5.10 -0.63
CA VAL A 111 1.36 -4.47 -0.11
C VAL A 111 1.11 -2.96 -0.03
N VAL A 112 1.35 -2.42 1.16
CA VAL A 112 1.22 -1.03 1.58
C VAL A 112 2.06 -0.11 0.68
N ALA A 113 1.60 0.16 -0.53
CA ALA A 113 2.16 1.18 -1.41
C ALA A 113 1.58 2.58 -1.12
N SER A 114 0.61 2.68 -0.19
CA SER A 114 -0.29 3.83 -0.07
C SER A 114 -0.20 4.61 1.25
N PHE A 115 0.80 4.40 2.10
CA PHE A 115 1.00 5.25 3.30
C PHE A 115 1.63 6.63 2.98
N ILE A 116 1.63 7.07 1.73
CA ILE A 116 1.95 8.47 1.40
C ILE A 116 0.64 9.17 1.01
N PRO A 117 0.02 9.97 1.90
CA PRO A 117 -1.24 10.67 1.65
C PRO A 117 -1.20 11.73 0.52
N PHE A 118 -0.13 11.81 -0.28
CA PHE A 118 0.05 12.86 -1.30
C PHE A 118 0.60 12.40 -2.65
N ARG A 119 0.76 11.10 -2.93
CA ARG A 119 1.12 10.66 -4.31
C ARG A 119 -0.05 10.78 -5.30
N GLY A 120 -1.23 11.24 -4.85
CA GLY A 120 -2.48 11.32 -5.60
C GLY A 120 -2.71 12.61 -6.40
N ILE A 121 -2.04 13.73 -6.09
CA ILE A 121 -2.42 15.04 -6.65
C ILE A 121 -2.33 15.07 -8.19
N ILE A 122 -1.40 14.32 -8.80
CA ILE A 122 -1.25 14.26 -10.27
C ILE A 122 -2.28 13.30 -10.91
N ARG A 123 -2.76 12.28 -10.17
CA ARG A 123 -3.77 11.32 -10.67
C ARG A 123 -5.20 11.77 -10.41
N GLU A 124 -5.40 12.67 -9.46
CA GLU A 124 -6.71 13.25 -9.11
C GLU A 124 -7.28 14.15 -10.21
N VAL A 125 -6.42 14.75 -11.05
CA VAL A 125 -6.85 15.58 -12.17
C VAL A 125 -7.53 14.77 -13.29
N SER A 126 -7.24 13.46 -13.43
CA SER A 126 -7.84 12.62 -14.49
C SER A 126 -9.11 11.86 -14.07
N GLY A 127 -9.53 11.93 -12.79
CA GLY A 127 -10.81 11.36 -12.33
C GLY A 127 -10.95 9.83 -12.34
N ALA A 128 -9.94 9.09 -12.79
CA ALA A 128 -10.06 7.69 -13.23
C ALA A 128 -10.36 6.64 -12.13
N ASN A 129 -10.21 6.94 -10.84
CA ASN A 129 -10.18 5.89 -9.81
C ASN A 129 -11.23 6.08 -8.69
N ALA A 130 -12.52 6.07 -9.03
CA ALA A 130 -13.60 6.12 -8.03
C ALA A 130 -13.59 4.92 -7.06
N GLN A 131 -13.20 3.73 -7.56
CA GLN A 131 -13.12 2.53 -6.72
C GLN A 131 -11.97 2.60 -5.72
N ASP A 132 -10.78 3.03 -6.14
CA ASP A 132 -9.65 3.14 -5.23
C ASP A 132 -9.99 4.10 -4.08
N ARG A 133 -10.78 5.15 -4.33
CA ARG A 133 -11.29 6.03 -3.26
C ARG A 133 -12.15 5.27 -2.26
N LYS A 134 -13.07 4.43 -2.71
CA LYS A 134 -13.91 3.61 -1.82
C LYS A 134 -13.08 2.64 -1.00
N VAL A 135 -12.13 1.94 -1.63
CA VAL A 135 -11.29 0.98 -0.92
C VAL A 135 -10.40 1.68 0.11
N ASN A 136 -9.76 2.78 -0.27
CA ASN A 136 -8.96 3.59 0.65
C ASN A 136 -9.82 4.13 1.80
N ALA A 137 -11.03 4.63 1.53
CA ALA A 137 -11.94 5.08 2.57
C ALA A 137 -12.31 3.94 3.55
N ALA A 138 -12.55 2.73 3.06
CA ALA A 138 -12.85 1.56 3.88
C ALA A 138 -11.64 1.13 4.74
N ILE A 139 -10.43 1.17 4.19
CA ILE A 139 -9.20 0.92 4.96
C ILE A 139 -9.03 1.96 6.05
N GLN A 140 -9.21 3.25 5.74
CA GLN A 140 -9.11 4.33 6.73
C GLN A 140 -10.16 4.17 7.84
N ALA A 141 -11.39 3.78 7.49
CA ALA A 141 -12.43 3.48 8.47
C ALA A 141 -12.05 2.29 9.37
N GLY A 142 -11.47 1.22 8.79
CA GLY A 142 -10.97 0.08 9.55
C GLY A 142 -9.85 0.46 10.53
N LEU A 143 -8.86 1.23 10.07
CA LEU A 143 -7.77 1.75 10.91
C LEU A 143 -8.31 2.64 12.04
N THR A 144 -9.26 3.51 11.73
CA THR A 144 -9.93 4.40 12.70
C THR A 144 -10.65 3.58 13.77
N ARG A 145 -11.41 2.56 13.36
CA ARG A 145 -12.11 1.65 14.27
C ARG A 145 -11.13 0.88 15.15
N ARG A 146 -10.05 0.33 14.60
CA ARG A 146 -9.02 -0.37 15.37
C ARG A 146 -8.40 0.52 16.44
N GLY A 147 -7.98 1.73 16.06
CA GLY A 147 -7.41 2.70 16.99
C GLY A 147 -8.39 3.09 18.10
N PHE A 148 -9.66 3.33 17.75
CA PHE A 148 -10.70 3.61 18.73
C PHE A 148 -10.91 2.47 19.72
N LEU A 149 -11.05 1.22 19.25
CA LEU A 149 -11.26 0.06 20.12
C LEU A 149 -10.07 -0.17 21.06
N LYS A 150 -8.84 0.02 20.58
CA LYS A 150 -7.64 -0.02 21.42
C LYS A 150 -7.67 1.09 22.49
N GLY A 151 -8.08 2.31 22.13
CA GLY A 151 -8.25 3.40 23.10
C GLY A 151 -9.30 3.09 24.16
N VAL A 152 -10.45 2.53 23.78
CA VAL A 152 -11.50 2.10 24.71
C VAL A 152 -11.01 0.99 25.63
N GLY A 153 -10.28 0.00 25.09
CA GLY A 153 -9.71 -1.07 25.90
C GLY A 153 -8.62 -0.57 26.85
N ALA A 154 -7.79 0.40 26.43
CA ALA A 154 -6.83 1.06 27.31
C ALA A 154 -7.51 1.78 28.47
N ALA A 155 -8.57 2.55 28.19
CA ALA A 155 -9.36 3.23 29.21
C ALA A 155 -10.03 2.25 30.20
N LYS A 156 -10.34 1.03 29.74
CA LYS A 156 -10.88 -0.06 30.57
C LYS A 156 -9.81 -0.88 31.30
N GLY A 157 -8.52 -0.58 31.14
CA GLY A 157 -7.42 -1.37 31.72
C GLY A 157 -7.26 -2.76 31.11
N CYS A 158 -7.72 -2.97 29.87
CA CYS A 158 -7.51 -4.20 29.15
C CYS A 158 -6.02 -4.38 28.80
N ARG A 159 -5.60 -5.64 28.66
CA ARG A 159 -4.26 -6.00 28.18
C ARG A 159 -4.25 -6.13 26.65
N TYR A 160 -3.07 -6.07 26.06
CA TYR A 160 -2.84 -6.42 24.66
C TYR A 160 -3.46 -7.81 24.33
N PRO A 161 -4.14 -7.98 23.19
CA PRO A 161 -4.27 -7.05 22.06
C PRO A 161 -5.43 -6.04 22.16
N ALA A 162 -6.23 -6.07 23.23
CA ALA A 162 -7.36 -5.15 23.41
C ALA A 162 -6.95 -3.70 23.77
N SER A 163 -5.66 -3.44 23.94
CA SER A 163 -5.08 -2.13 24.22
C SER A 163 -3.86 -1.93 23.31
N PRO A 164 -3.31 -0.70 23.21
CA PRO A 164 -2.04 -0.47 22.55
C PRO A 164 -0.95 -1.40 23.11
N ALA A 165 -0.04 -1.84 22.24
CA ALA A 165 1.12 -2.62 22.64
C ALA A 165 1.98 -1.80 23.61
N THR A 166 2.34 -2.40 24.76
CA THR A 166 3.33 -1.82 25.66
C THR A 166 4.73 -2.12 25.14
N GLU A 167 5.73 -1.37 25.62
CA GLU A 167 7.14 -1.59 25.27
C GLU A 167 7.59 -3.05 25.49
N GLN A 168 7.11 -3.68 26.57
CA GLN A 168 7.41 -5.08 26.87
C GLN A 168 6.83 -6.03 25.82
N VAL A 169 5.63 -5.76 25.31
CA VAL A 169 4.99 -6.57 24.27
C VAL A 169 5.74 -6.41 22.95
N VAL A 170 6.17 -5.19 22.63
CA VAL A 170 6.98 -4.89 21.44
C VAL A 170 8.33 -5.60 21.52
N GLN A 171 9.03 -5.49 22.64
CA GLN A 171 10.32 -6.14 22.86
C GLN A 171 10.22 -7.66 22.75
N ALA A 172 9.18 -8.25 23.36
CA ALA A 172 8.92 -9.68 23.25
C ALA A 172 8.65 -10.13 21.80
N HIS A 173 8.07 -9.28 20.96
CA HIS A 173 7.94 -9.57 19.52
C HIS A 173 9.29 -9.51 18.81
N VAL A 174 10.08 -8.47 19.04
CA VAL A 174 11.42 -8.33 18.44
C VAL A 174 12.30 -9.55 18.77
N GLU A 175 12.31 -9.99 20.02
CA GLU A 175 13.08 -11.17 20.47
C GLU A 175 12.63 -12.48 19.79
N LYS A 176 11.31 -12.68 19.64
CA LYS A 176 10.77 -13.82 18.88
C LYS A 176 11.22 -13.79 17.42
N MET A 177 11.29 -12.60 16.84
CA MET A 177 11.66 -12.41 15.44
C MET A 177 13.16 -12.59 15.19
N ASP A 178 14.00 -12.26 16.17
CA ASP A 178 15.45 -12.45 16.13
C ASP A 178 15.85 -13.89 16.44
N SER A 179 15.19 -14.53 17.41
CA SER A 179 15.37 -15.97 17.67
C SER A 179 14.92 -16.82 16.48
N GLY A 180 13.82 -16.47 15.81
CA GLY A 180 13.38 -17.13 14.58
C GLY A 180 14.37 -16.97 13.41
N LYS A 181 15.00 -15.80 13.26
CA LYS A 181 16.08 -15.57 12.29
C LYS A 181 17.31 -16.43 12.61
N SER A 182 17.71 -16.48 13.89
CA SER A 182 18.85 -17.27 14.35
C SER A 182 18.66 -18.76 14.05
N LYS A 183 17.48 -19.31 14.39
CA LYS A 183 17.12 -20.71 14.06
C LYS A 183 17.15 -20.98 12.56
N LYS A 184 16.53 -20.13 11.74
CA LYS A 184 16.52 -20.28 10.28
C LYS A 184 17.93 -20.21 9.67
N LYS A 185 18.83 -19.40 10.23
CA LYS A 185 20.24 -19.32 9.81
C LYS A 185 21.02 -20.58 10.20
N SER A 186 20.77 -21.12 11.39
CA SER A 186 21.34 -22.39 11.85
C SER A 186 20.90 -23.56 10.96
N ASP A 187 19.59 -23.69 10.71
CA ASP A 187 19.06 -24.75 9.85
C ASP A 187 19.59 -24.66 8.42
N LYS A 188 19.68 -23.44 7.86
CA LYS A 188 20.27 -23.23 6.52
C LYS A 188 21.77 -23.53 6.48
N GLY A 189 22.50 -23.23 7.55
CA GLY A 189 23.93 -23.57 7.67
C GLY A 189 24.17 -25.07 7.80
N GLU A 190 23.33 -25.76 8.58
CA GLU A 190 23.40 -27.21 8.74
C GLU A 190 22.97 -27.98 7.47
N LEU A 191 21.95 -27.48 6.76
CA LEU A 191 21.55 -28.03 5.46
C LEU A 191 22.61 -27.79 4.38
N ALA A 192 23.33 -26.66 4.42
CA ALA A 192 24.43 -26.38 3.49
C ALA A 192 25.67 -27.26 3.77
N PHE A 193 25.97 -27.51 5.05
CA PHE A 193 27.09 -28.38 5.45
C PHE A 193 26.85 -29.87 5.15
N LYS A 194 25.59 -30.32 5.12
CA LYS A 194 25.21 -31.71 4.82
C LYS A 194 25.06 -32.03 3.33
N SER A 195 25.22 -31.05 2.43
CA SER A 195 25.04 -31.23 0.99
C SER A 195 26.32 -31.46 0.17
N GLU A 196 27.49 -31.58 0.81
CA GLU A 196 28.67 -32.14 0.16
C GLU A 196 28.55 -33.68 0.15
N PRO A 197 28.46 -34.33 -1.02
CA PRO A 197 28.34 -35.78 -1.07
C PRO A 197 29.68 -36.39 -0.64
N ASP A 198 29.63 -37.22 0.40
CA ASP A 198 30.71 -38.13 0.79
C ASP A 198 30.95 -39.12 -0.36
N ALA A 199 31.74 -38.70 -1.36
CA ALA A 199 32.17 -39.52 -2.47
C ALA A 199 33.29 -40.45 -1.97
N GLN A 200 32.87 -41.49 -1.27
CA GLN A 200 33.78 -42.55 -0.83
C GLN A 200 34.21 -43.37 -2.06
N GLN A 201 35.37 -43.04 -2.63
CA GLN A 201 36.02 -43.85 -3.66
C GLN A 201 36.39 -45.21 -3.07
N PRO A 202 35.92 -46.34 -3.64
CA PRO A 202 36.42 -47.65 -3.23
C PRO A 202 37.85 -47.83 -3.74
N ALA A 203 38.76 -48.16 -2.80
CA ALA A 203 40.17 -48.42 -3.07
C ALA A 203 40.38 -49.56 -4.08
N PRO A 204 41.42 -49.50 -4.94
CA PRO A 204 41.71 -50.57 -5.89
C PRO A 204 42.19 -51.82 -5.15
N LYS A 205 41.51 -52.95 -5.37
CA LYS A 205 42.00 -54.27 -4.95
C LYS A 205 43.14 -54.67 -5.90
N LYS A 206 44.21 -55.19 -5.30
CA LYS A 206 45.43 -55.69 -5.96
C LYS A 206 45.14 -56.81 -6.96
#